data_AF-A0A2E8VYE4-F1
#
_entry.id   AF-A0A2E8VYE4-F1
#
_cell.length_a   1.000
_cell.length_b   1.000
_cell.length_c   1.000
_cell.angle_alpha   90.00
_cell.angle_beta   90.00
_cell.angle_gamma   90.00
#
_symmetry.space_group_name_H-M   'P 1'
#
loop_
_entity.id
_entity.type
_entity.pdbx_description
1 polymer ?
#
loop_
_entity_poly.entity_id
_entity_poly.type
_entity_poly.pdbx_seq_one_letter_code
_entity_poly.pdbx_strand_id
1 'polypeptide(L)'
;MIRKITVQLTIIHLLFSSDATYNNKQMVNMMYKYFSSSKNSPGLIGHRFYENSNEMIFQLELEADSAKVNETLIYGFESISKFSNVSKTNFTHSILVIHFGDNILPIVAESNIECLKRLFIDESYSENQWRKNCLTIKNY
;
A
#
# COMPACT_ATOMS: atom_id res chain seq x y z
N MET A 1 0.27 2.64 -51.36
CA MET A 1 -0.66 3.17 -50.35
C MET A 1 -0.86 2.22 -49.15
N ILE A 2 -0.88 0.90 -49.37
CA ILE A 2 -1.06 -0.14 -48.32
C ILE A 2 0.07 -0.16 -47.26
N ARG A 3 1.33 0.04 -47.65
CA ARG A 3 2.50 0.03 -46.73
C ARG A 3 2.50 1.16 -45.69
N LYS A 4 1.81 2.30 -45.94
CA LYS A 4 1.67 3.40 -44.96
C LYS A 4 0.64 3.07 -43.87
N ILE A 5 -0.41 2.33 -44.22
CA ILE A 5 -1.48 1.93 -43.29
C ILE A 5 -0.96 0.86 -42.31
N THR A 6 -0.13 -0.08 -42.79
CA THR A 6 0.46 -1.13 -41.93
C THR A 6 1.42 -0.55 -40.89
N VAL A 7 2.17 0.50 -41.23
CA VAL A 7 3.11 1.19 -40.31
C VAL A 7 2.36 2.03 -39.27
N GLN A 8 1.22 2.63 -39.61
CA GLN A 8 0.38 3.34 -38.64
C GLN A 8 -0.27 2.37 -37.65
N LEU A 9 -0.69 1.17 -38.08
CA LEU A 9 -1.29 0.18 -37.18
C LEU A 9 -0.29 -0.34 -36.14
N THR A 10 0.98 -0.57 -36.49
CA THR A 10 1.99 -1.06 -35.54
C THR A 10 2.39 -0.05 -34.48
N ILE A 11 2.33 1.26 -34.77
CA ILE A 11 2.64 2.31 -33.79
C ILE A 11 1.56 2.38 -32.68
N ILE A 12 0.29 2.09 -33.01
CA ILE A 12 -0.83 2.16 -32.05
C ILE A 12 -0.74 1.05 -30.99
N HIS A 13 -0.21 -0.13 -31.34
CA HIS A 13 -0.08 -1.25 -30.38
C HIS A 13 1.03 -1.01 -29.33
N LEU A 14 2.00 -0.14 -29.62
CA LEU A 14 3.09 0.21 -28.70
C LEU A 14 2.70 1.28 -27.68
N LEU A 15 1.55 1.95 -27.84
CA LEU A 15 1.12 3.04 -26.96
C LEU A 15 0.25 2.59 -25.77
N PHE A 16 -0.10 1.30 -25.67
CA PHE A 16 -1.08 0.81 -24.69
C PHE A 16 -0.62 -0.35 -23.81
N SER A 17 0.68 -0.56 -23.64
CA SER A 17 1.20 -1.44 -22.57
C SER A 17 1.63 -0.64 -21.33
N SER A 18 0.84 0.36 -20.92
CA SER A 18 1.02 0.91 -19.58
C SER A 18 0.46 -0.12 -18.59
N ASP A 19 1.25 -0.56 -17.62
CA ASP A 19 0.72 -1.29 -16.46
C ASP A 19 -0.52 -0.56 -15.96
N ALA A 20 -1.61 -1.31 -15.75
CA ALA A 20 -2.89 -0.73 -15.37
C ALA A 20 -2.76 -0.10 -13.97
N THR A 21 -2.42 1.18 -13.94
CA THR A 21 -2.31 1.98 -12.74
C THR A 21 -3.67 2.59 -12.40
N TYR A 22 -4.03 2.61 -11.13
CA TYR A 22 -5.32 3.06 -10.64
C TYR A 22 -5.21 4.44 -9.99
N ASN A 23 -6.18 5.32 -10.25
CA ASN A 23 -6.26 6.59 -9.53
C ASN A 23 -6.76 6.38 -8.09
N ASN A 24 -6.62 7.40 -7.24
CA ASN A 24 -6.99 7.30 -5.83
C ASN A 24 -8.43 6.83 -5.59
N LYS A 25 -9.40 7.25 -6.41
CA LYS A 25 -10.79 6.79 -6.26
C LYS A 25 -10.94 5.30 -6.54
N GLN A 26 -10.29 4.80 -7.59
CA GLN A 26 -10.28 3.38 -7.94
C GLN A 26 -9.56 2.56 -6.86
N MET A 27 -8.41 3.05 -6.39
CA MET A 27 -7.63 2.47 -5.31
C MET A 27 -8.44 2.27 -4.04
N VAL A 28 -9.15 3.32 -3.60
CA VAL A 28 -9.99 3.27 -2.40
C VAL A 28 -11.11 2.24 -2.54
N ASN A 29 -11.80 2.20 -3.69
CA ASN A 29 -12.84 1.21 -3.93
C ASN A 29 -12.30 -0.23 -3.90
N MET A 30 -11.13 -0.46 -4.51
CA MET A 30 -10.46 -1.77 -4.48
C MET A 30 -10.04 -2.16 -3.07
N MET A 31 -9.52 -1.21 -2.29
CA MET A 31 -9.12 -1.43 -0.90
C MET A 31 -10.31 -1.82 -0.02
N TYR A 32 -11.41 -1.08 -0.04
CA TYR A 32 -12.62 -1.46 0.72
C TYR A 32 -13.14 -2.85 0.32
N LYS A 33 -13.12 -3.17 -0.97
CA LYS A 33 -13.51 -4.51 -1.44
C LYS A 33 -12.55 -5.60 -0.95
N TYR A 34 -11.25 -5.35 -0.98
CA TYR A 34 -10.23 -6.28 -0.49
C TYR A 34 -10.42 -6.60 0.99
N PHE A 35 -10.52 -5.58 1.85
CA PHE A 35 -10.71 -5.78 3.29
C PHE A 35 -12.06 -6.44 3.63
N SER A 36 -13.14 -6.09 2.91
CA SER A 36 -14.47 -6.69 3.16
C SER A 36 -14.62 -8.14 2.69
N SER A 37 -13.80 -8.61 1.75
CA SER A 37 -13.88 -9.97 1.19
C SER A 37 -12.75 -10.91 1.61
N SER A 38 -11.65 -10.37 2.17
CA SER A 38 -10.53 -11.17 2.65
C SER A 38 -10.87 -11.82 3.99
N LYS A 39 -10.83 -13.16 4.03
CA LYS A 39 -11.05 -13.93 5.26
C LYS A 39 -9.95 -13.57 6.27
N ASN A 40 -10.34 -13.29 7.51
CA ASN A 40 -9.45 -12.88 8.61
C ASN A 40 -8.76 -11.51 8.42
N SER A 41 -9.26 -10.66 7.51
CA SER A 41 -8.78 -9.27 7.41
C SER A 41 -9.05 -8.52 8.73
N PRO A 42 -8.10 -7.71 9.24
CA PRO A 42 -8.36 -6.75 10.30
C PRO A 42 -9.48 -5.77 9.89
N GLY A 43 -10.15 -5.16 10.86
CA GLY A 43 -11.19 -4.18 10.56
C GLY A 43 -10.59 -2.95 9.87
N LEU A 44 -11.04 -2.59 8.67
CA LEU A 44 -10.62 -1.35 8.03
C LEU A 44 -11.38 -0.17 8.63
N ILE A 45 -10.69 0.69 9.38
CA ILE A 45 -11.26 1.90 9.98
C ILE A 45 -11.21 3.07 9.00
N GLY A 46 -10.08 3.24 8.30
CA GLY A 46 -9.87 4.43 7.50
C GLY A 46 -8.61 4.42 6.67
N HIS A 47 -8.47 5.47 5.87
CA HIS A 47 -7.29 5.73 5.05
C HIS A 47 -7.16 7.24 4.80
N ARG A 48 -5.95 7.70 4.52
CA ARG A 48 -5.69 9.07 4.05
C ARG A 48 -4.53 9.06 3.06
N PHE A 49 -4.66 9.88 2.02
CA PHE A 49 -3.59 10.19 1.08
C PHE A 49 -3.32 11.69 1.17
N TYR A 50 -2.09 12.07 1.50
CA TYR A 50 -1.74 13.48 1.66
C TYR A 50 -0.25 13.70 1.45
N GLU A 51 0.11 14.94 1.15
CA GLU A 51 1.50 15.37 1.09
C GLU A 51 1.90 15.95 2.45
N ASN A 52 3.09 15.59 2.93
CA ASN A 52 3.70 16.19 4.11
C ASN A 52 5.21 16.29 3.91
N SER A 53 5.80 17.47 4.06
CA SER A 53 7.24 17.69 3.91
C SER A 53 7.84 17.11 2.61
N ASN A 54 7.14 17.30 1.48
CA ASN A 54 7.48 16.75 0.15
C ASN A 54 7.40 15.22 0.03
N GLU A 55 6.83 14.53 1.01
CA GLU A 55 6.54 13.10 0.94
C GLU A 55 5.06 12.87 0.67
N MET A 56 4.75 11.99 -0.29
CA MET A 56 3.39 11.53 -0.53
C MET A 56 3.09 10.35 0.40
N ILE A 57 2.23 10.58 1.39
CA ILE A 57 1.92 9.65 2.46
C ILE A 57 0.71 8.79 2.11
N PHE A 58 0.86 7.47 2.29
CA PHE A 58 -0.25 6.52 2.40
C PHE A 58 -0.48 6.19 3.88
N GLN A 59 -1.54 6.71 4.47
CA GLN A 59 -1.99 6.30 5.80
C GLN A 59 -3.11 5.26 5.70
N LEU A 60 -2.98 4.18 6.45
CA LEU A 60 -3.99 3.13 6.62
C LEU A 60 -4.32 2.98 8.11
N GLU A 61 -5.60 2.85 8.44
CA GLU A 61 -6.06 2.68 9.82
C GLU A 61 -6.84 1.37 9.96
N LEU A 62 -6.37 0.49 10.84
CA LEU A 62 -6.92 -0.83 11.07
C LEU A 62 -7.32 -1.03 12.53
N GLU A 63 -8.34 -1.84 12.76
CA GLU A 63 -8.75 -2.34 14.07
C GLU A 63 -8.27 -3.77 14.26
N ALA A 64 -7.70 -4.07 15.42
CA ALA A 64 -7.28 -5.42 15.77
C ALA A 64 -7.44 -5.73 17.26
N ASP A 65 -7.46 -7.02 17.56
CA ASP A 65 -7.19 -7.52 18.91
C ASP A 65 -5.72 -7.27 19.26
N SER A 66 -5.42 -6.86 20.49
CA SER A 66 -4.05 -6.59 20.95
C SER A 66 -3.14 -7.81 20.84
N ALA A 67 -3.68 -9.03 20.96
CA ALA A 67 -2.96 -10.27 20.75
C ALA A 67 -2.52 -10.48 19.27
N LYS A 68 -3.15 -9.78 18.33
CA LYS A 68 -2.90 -9.88 16.88
C LYS A 68 -2.14 -8.69 16.31
N VAL A 69 -1.51 -7.87 17.15
CA VAL A 69 -0.78 -6.66 16.71
C VAL A 69 0.27 -6.96 15.65
N ASN A 70 1.07 -8.02 15.83
CA ASN A 70 2.13 -8.37 14.88
C ASN A 70 1.58 -8.85 13.53
N GLU A 71 0.51 -9.65 13.55
CA GLU A 71 -0.16 -10.10 12.33
C GLU A 71 -0.77 -8.91 11.59
N THR A 72 -1.43 -8.01 12.31
CA THR A 72 -2.05 -6.79 11.77
C THR A 72 -1.02 -5.83 11.19
N LEU A 73 0.14 -5.69 11.86
CA LEU A 73 1.26 -4.89 11.38
C LEU A 73 1.75 -5.38 10.01
N ILE A 74 1.98 -6.69 9.86
CA ILE A 74 2.43 -7.28 8.60
C ILE A 74 1.34 -7.14 7.54
N TYR A 75 0.09 -7.50 7.86
CA TYR A 75 -1.03 -7.40 6.93
C TYR A 75 -1.25 -5.96 6.43
N GLY A 76 -1.17 -4.98 7.33
CA GLY A 76 -1.35 -3.58 7.01
C GLY A 76 -0.29 -3.07 6.04
N PHE A 77 0.99 -3.32 6.33
CA PHE A 77 2.07 -2.89 5.44
C PHE A 77 2.12 -3.68 4.12
N GLU A 78 1.76 -4.97 4.12
CA GLU A 78 1.59 -5.74 2.88
C GLU A 78 0.48 -5.12 2.02
N SER A 79 -0.65 -4.77 2.63
CA SER A 79 -1.77 -4.12 1.96
C SER A 79 -1.36 -2.78 1.37
N ILE A 80 -0.66 -1.95 2.14
CA ILE A 80 -0.11 -0.67 1.65
C ILE A 80 0.80 -0.91 0.46
N SER A 81 1.75 -1.86 0.54
CA SER A 81 2.68 -2.20 -0.55
C SER A 81 1.96 -2.57 -1.84
N LYS A 82 0.99 -3.50 -1.74
CA LYS A 82 0.16 -3.94 -2.87
C LYS A 82 -0.55 -2.76 -3.53
N PHE A 83 -1.16 -1.91 -2.71
CA PHE A 83 -1.93 -0.78 -3.22
C PHE A 83 -1.04 0.34 -3.77
N SER A 84 0.09 0.65 -3.14
CA SER A 84 1.05 1.61 -3.69
C SER A 84 1.64 1.15 -5.02
N ASN A 85 1.89 -0.15 -5.19
CA ASN A 85 2.51 -0.69 -6.40
C ASN A 85 1.61 -0.59 -7.65
N VAL A 86 0.29 -0.56 -7.47
CA VAL A 86 -0.67 -0.43 -8.57
C VAL A 86 -1.26 0.98 -8.69
N SER A 87 -0.80 1.92 -7.86
CA SER A 87 -1.30 3.29 -7.82
C SER A 87 -0.67 4.16 -8.93
N LYS A 88 -1.44 5.12 -9.45
CA LYS A 88 -0.90 6.23 -10.26
C LYS A 88 -0.16 7.25 -9.41
N THR A 89 -0.57 7.43 -8.16
CA THR A 89 0.12 8.31 -7.20
C THR A 89 1.38 7.62 -6.71
N ASN A 90 2.50 8.32 -6.83
CA ASN A 90 3.80 7.86 -6.33
C ASN A 90 3.89 8.13 -4.82
N PHE A 91 3.43 7.18 -4.01
CA PHE A 91 3.60 7.23 -2.56
C PHE A 91 5.05 6.97 -2.19
N THR A 92 5.61 7.78 -1.30
CA THR A 92 7.01 7.66 -0.85
C THR A 92 7.10 7.09 0.56
N HIS A 93 6.11 7.39 1.40
CA HIS A 93 6.10 6.98 2.80
C HIS A 93 4.73 6.44 3.22
N SER A 94 4.72 5.62 4.27
CA SER A 94 3.52 4.99 4.76
C SER A 94 3.40 5.09 6.27
N ILE A 95 2.16 5.21 6.72
CA ILE A 95 1.78 5.21 8.13
C ILE A 95 0.67 4.17 8.32
N LEU A 96 0.88 3.25 9.24
CA LEU A 96 -0.12 2.30 9.70
C LEU A 96 -0.52 2.67 11.12
N VAL A 97 -1.80 2.96 11.32
CA VAL A 97 -2.38 3.16 12.66
C VAL A 97 -3.19 1.92 13.00
N ILE A 98 -2.84 1.25 14.10
CA ILE A 98 -3.55 0.09 14.60
C ILE A 98 -4.29 0.53 15.86
N HIS A 99 -5.62 0.55 15.76
CA HIS A 99 -6.54 0.80 16.85
C HIS A 99 -6.91 -0.51 17.53
N PHE A 100 -7.23 -0.41 18.81
CA PHE A 100 -7.65 -1.52 19.66
C PHE A 100 -8.97 -1.14 20.35
N GLY A 101 -9.59 -2.11 21.02
CA GLY A 101 -10.78 -1.86 21.83
C GLY A 101 -10.57 -0.81 22.93
N ASP A 102 -11.66 -0.42 23.57
CA ASP A 102 -11.73 0.73 24.48
C ASP A 102 -10.59 0.78 25.51
N ASN A 103 -9.96 1.96 25.62
CA ASN A 103 -8.89 2.32 26.56
C ASN A 103 -7.46 1.81 26.27
N ILE A 104 -7.19 1.26 25.08
CA ILE A 104 -5.83 0.95 24.65
C ILE A 104 -5.38 1.98 23.61
N LEU A 105 -4.20 2.58 23.84
CA LEU A 105 -3.63 3.56 22.91
C LEU A 105 -3.28 2.89 21.57
N PRO A 106 -3.57 3.56 20.44
CA PRO A 106 -3.26 3.02 19.13
C PRO A 106 -1.74 2.95 18.93
N ILE A 107 -1.31 1.97 18.15
CA ILE A 107 0.06 1.88 17.68
C ILE A 107 0.18 2.62 16.35
N VAL A 108 1.17 3.50 16.25
CA VAL A 108 1.52 4.18 15.00
C VAL A 108 2.85 3.63 14.50
N ALA A 109 2.83 3.01 13.33
CA ALA A 109 3.99 2.46 12.69
C ALA A 109 4.23 3.14 11.34
N GLU A 110 5.49 3.36 10.99
CA GLU A 110 5.89 4.04 9.77
C GLU A 110 6.91 3.22 8.99
N SER A 111 6.84 3.28 7.66
CA SER A 111 7.83 2.68 6.78
C SER A 111 7.86 3.37 5.41
N ASN A 112 9.03 3.41 4.78
CA ASN A 112 9.15 3.90 3.41
C ASN A 112 8.56 2.87 2.41
N ILE A 113 7.86 3.35 1.38
CA ILE A 113 7.22 2.49 0.38
C ILE A 113 8.23 1.61 -0.38
N GLU A 114 9.45 2.10 -0.63
CA GLU A 114 10.51 1.31 -1.25
C GLU A 114 10.91 0.11 -0.39
N CYS A 115 11.00 0.29 0.92
CA CYS A 115 11.27 -0.83 1.82
C CYS A 115 10.14 -1.88 1.80
N LEU A 116 8.89 -1.42 1.73
CA LEU A 116 7.73 -2.31 1.62
C LEU A 116 7.71 -3.07 0.30
N LYS A 117 8.10 -2.42 -0.79
CA LYS A 117 8.24 -3.07 -2.09
C LYS A 117 9.32 -4.15 -2.05
N ARG A 118 10.48 -3.86 -1.46
CA ARG A 118 11.57 -4.83 -1.29
C ARG A 118 11.17 -6.03 -0.43
N LEU A 119 10.32 -5.82 0.58
CA LEU A 119 9.83 -6.88 1.45
C LEU A 119 8.76 -7.74 0.77
N PHE A 120 7.71 -7.14 0.22
CA PHE A 120 6.49 -7.85 -0.18
C PHE A 120 6.34 -8.11 -1.69
N ILE A 121 7.09 -7.41 -2.54
CA ILE A 121 6.97 -7.50 -4.00
C ILE A 121 8.24 -8.09 -4.61
N ASP A 122 9.40 -7.48 -4.31
CA ASP A 122 10.68 -7.93 -4.86
C ASP A 122 11.29 -9.07 -4.05
N GLU A 123 10.78 -9.31 -2.83
CA GLU A 123 11.25 -10.34 -1.87
C GLU A 123 12.78 -10.30 -1.62
N SER A 124 13.39 -9.12 -1.76
CA SER A 124 14.83 -8.88 -1.57
C SER A 124 15.19 -8.53 -0.13
N TYR A 125 14.20 -8.30 0.74
CA TYR A 125 14.35 -8.07 2.16
C TYR A 125 13.57 -9.11 2.97
N SER A 126 14.22 -9.67 3.99
CA SER A 126 13.52 -10.43 5.03
C SER A 126 12.76 -9.51 5.98
N GLU A 127 11.73 -10.06 6.64
CA GLU A 127 10.98 -9.33 7.67
C GLU A 127 11.90 -8.78 8.77
N ASN A 128 12.91 -9.54 9.20
CA ASN A 128 13.89 -9.09 10.20
C ASN A 128 14.70 -7.88 9.73
N GLN A 129 15.13 -7.86 8.46
CA GLN A 129 15.84 -6.72 7.89
C GLN A 129 14.94 -5.49 7.81
N TRP A 130 13.71 -5.66 7.33
CA TRP A 130 12.73 -4.58 7.27
C TRP A 130 12.43 -4.01 8.66
N ARG A 131 12.14 -4.87 9.66
CA ARG A 131 11.88 -4.44 11.05
C ARG A 131 13.02 -3.63 11.64
N LYS A 132 14.27 -4.01 11.33
CA LYS A 132 15.47 -3.35 11.87
C LYS A 132 15.79 -2.03 11.17
N ASN A 133 15.63 -1.97 9.85
CA ASN A 133 16.19 -0.90 9.03
C ASN A 133 15.15 0.10 8.51
N CYS A 134 13.88 -0.30 8.45
CA CYS A 134 12.84 0.44 7.73
C CYS A 134 11.54 0.66 8.50
N LEU A 135 11.36 -0.01 9.64
CA LEU A 135 10.16 0.11 10.47
C LEU A 135 10.45 1.01 11.67
N THR A 136 9.65 2.04 11.85
CA THR A 136 9.63 2.85 13.07
C THR A 136 8.28 2.69 13.75
N ILE A 137 8.28 2.32 15.04
CA ILE A 137 7.05 2.24 15.84
C ILE A 137 7.07 3.36 16.87
N LYS A 138 6.03 4.19 16.87
CA LYS A 138 5.79 5.24 17.86
C LYS A 138 4.72 4.75 18.82
N ASN A 139 5.09 4.66 20.10
CA ASN A 139 4.15 4.46 21.18
C ASN A 139 3.81 5.85 21.74
N TYR A 140 2.56 6.27 21.59
CA TYR A 140 2.02 7.45 22.25
C TYR A 140 1.44 7.08 23.61
#